data_AF-A0A2W5A004-F1
#
_entry.id   AF-A0A2W5A004-F1
#
_cell.length_a   1.000
_cell.length_b   1.000
_cell.length_c   1.000
_cell.angle_alpha   90.00
_cell.angle_beta   90.00
_cell.angle_gamma   90.00
#
_symmetry.space_group_name_H-M   'P 1'
#
loop_
_entity.id
_entity.type
_entity.pdbx_description
1 polymer ?
#
loop_
_entity_poly.entity_id
_entity_poly.type
_entity_poly.pdbx_seq_one_letter_code
_entity_poly.pdbx_strand_id
1 'polypeptide(L)'
;MDDFFAPPVPPVRDSAKDQITCKTPPNGGVFFCGKMRKDTCMENRPKIYMAGPDVFLPDPLGMAARKKEILAAHGFEGLHPFDNEIEAKGATPQEIAQQIKDMNCSMMRRCDAILANLTPFRGPSADVGTAYEVGFMDALNKPIYAYSNVDDDFFKRVTAYNGGGLIRDGAAWRDAQQMSAENFGLFDNLMLGCALWQGIALALTSEQERYTALDSFEAAVSAMASGWCKS
;
A
#
# COMPACT_ATOMS: atom_id res chain seq x y z
N MET A 1 7.13 -43.51 1.80
CA MET A 1 8.10 -43.25 0.72
C MET A 1 7.47 -42.30 -0.30
N ASP A 2 7.34 -40.99 -0.11
CA ASP A 2 7.34 -40.11 1.05
C ASP A 2 6.57 -38.86 0.61
N ASP A 3 5.51 -38.54 1.35
CA ASP A 3 4.73 -37.31 1.21
C ASP A 3 5.53 -36.15 1.85
N PHE A 4 6.18 -35.34 1.03
CA PHE A 4 6.80 -34.08 1.44
C PHE A 4 6.51 -33.06 0.35
N PHE A 5 5.43 -32.28 0.50
CA PHE A 5 5.24 -30.88 0.05
C PHE A 5 3.74 -30.51 0.16
N ALA A 6 3.24 -30.47 1.38
CA ALA A 6 2.08 -29.65 1.74
C ALA A 6 2.53 -28.72 2.87
N PRO A 7 2.44 -27.38 2.74
CA PRO A 7 2.77 -26.49 3.84
C PRO A 7 1.75 -26.68 4.97
N PRO A 8 2.15 -26.57 6.25
CA PRO A 8 1.25 -26.75 7.38
C PRO A 8 0.17 -25.66 7.39
N VAL A 9 -1.09 -26.08 7.52
CA VAL A 9 -2.22 -25.19 7.82
C VAL A 9 -1.96 -24.56 9.19
N PRO A 10 -1.97 -23.21 9.33
CA PRO A 10 -1.81 -22.59 10.63
C PRO A 10 -2.98 -22.95 11.56
N PRO A 11 -2.76 -23.13 12.87
CA PRO A 11 -3.84 -23.43 13.79
C PRO A 11 -4.83 -22.26 13.83
N VAL A 12 -6.11 -22.60 13.69
CA VAL A 12 -7.24 -21.70 13.96
C VAL A 12 -7.12 -21.24 15.41
N ARG A 13 -6.97 -19.94 15.64
CA ARG A 13 -7.04 -19.36 16.99
C ARG A 13 -8.47 -19.51 17.50
N ASP A 14 -8.63 -20.42 18.45
CA ASP A 14 -9.84 -20.59 19.23
C ASP A 14 -10.00 -19.38 20.15
N SER A 15 -10.83 -18.41 19.76
CA SER A 15 -11.15 -17.23 20.59
C SER A 15 -12.26 -17.58 21.57
N ALA A 16 -12.00 -18.56 22.43
CA ALA A 16 -12.86 -18.93 23.53
C ALA A 16 -12.02 -19.27 24.76
N LYS A 17 -11.58 -18.21 25.46
CA LYS A 17 -11.35 -18.15 26.92
C LYS A 17 -10.71 -16.81 27.27
N ASP A 18 -11.56 -15.83 27.54
CA ASP A 18 -11.35 -14.81 28.57
C ASP A 18 -12.73 -14.27 28.97
N GLN A 19 -13.38 -15.01 29.87
CA GLN A 19 -14.54 -14.49 30.60
C GLN A 19 -14.03 -13.46 31.61
N ILE A 20 -14.02 -12.19 31.21
CA ILE A 20 -13.95 -11.08 32.16
C ILE A 20 -15.31 -10.98 32.84
N THR A 21 -15.37 -11.48 34.08
CA THR A 21 -16.52 -11.30 34.95
C THR A 21 -16.67 -9.81 35.30
N CYS A 22 -17.72 -9.17 34.79
CA CYS A 22 -18.11 -7.83 35.21
C CYS A 22 -18.53 -7.85 36.69
N LYS A 23 -17.67 -7.32 37.57
CA LYS A 23 -18.08 -6.85 38.89
C LYS A 23 -18.38 -5.35 38.78
N THR A 24 -19.64 -4.99 38.96
CA THR A 24 -20.10 -3.61 39.08
C THR A 24 -19.55 -2.99 40.36
N PRO A 25 -18.91 -1.81 40.34
CA PRO A 25 -18.65 -1.06 41.57
C PRO A 25 -19.94 -0.34 42.01
N PRO A 26 -20.25 -0.34 43.31
CA PRO A 26 -21.35 0.43 43.85
C PRO A 26 -20.93 1.89 44.01
N ASN A 27 -21.91 2.78 43.82
CA ASN A 27 -21.94 4.20 44.16
C ASN A 27 -21.84 5.12 42.95
N GLY A 28 -22.95 5.85 42.76
CA GLY A 28 -23.20 6.71 41.63
C GLY A 28 -22.27 7.91 41.58
N GLY A 29 -21.87 8.22 40.35
CA GLY A 29 -21.25 9.46 39.95
C GLY A 29 -21.62 9.67 38.49
N VAL A 30 -22.38 10.71 38.21
CA VAL A 30 -22.76 11.12 36.85
C VAL A 30 -21.51 11.62 36.12
N PHE A 31 -21.16 11.04 34.98
CA PHE A 31 -20.39 11.71 33.93
C PHE A 31 -21.11 11.51 32.60
N PHE A 32 -21.89 12.52 32.22
CA PHE A 32 -22.49 12.59 30.89
C PHE A 32 -21.52 13.28 29.92
N CYS A 33 -21.31 12.60 28.80
CA CYS A 33 -21.15 13.13 27.44
C CYS A 33 -20.23 14.36 27.28
N GLY A 34 -18.94 14.09 27.08
CA GLY A 34 -18.15 14.95 26.21
C GLY A 34 -18.52 14.65 24.76
N LYS A 35 -19.45 15.41 24.16
CA LYS A 35 -19.36 15.68 22.73
C LYS A 35 -17.97 16.25 22.52
N MET A 36 -17.09 15.52 21.83
CA MET A 36 -15.87 16.15 21.33
C MET A 36 -16.28 17.40 20.57
N ARG A 37 -15.80 18.56 21.02
CA ARG A 37 -15.97 19.81 20.29
C ARG A 37 -15.40 19.58 18.89
N LYS A 38 -16.17 19.91 17.87
CA LYS A 38 -15.77 19.85 16.45
C LYS A 38 -14.49 20.64 16.15
N ASP A 39 -14.05 21.47 17.09
CA ASP A 39 -12.96 22.44 16.94
C ASP A 39 -11.59 21.89 17.36
N THR A 40 -11.51 20.75 18.07
CA THR A 40 -10.22 20.10 18.45
C THR A 40 -9.85 18.93 17.54
N CYS A 41 -10.73 18.54 16.62
CA CYS A 41 -10.49 17.43 15.68
C CYS A 41 -9.64 17.84 14.45
N MET A 42 -9.21 19.10 14.34
CA MET A 42 -8.32 19.54 13.27
C MET A 42 -6.82 19.40 13.60
N GLU A 43 -6.44 19.12 14.85
CA GLU A 43 -5.04 19.28 15.28
C GLU A 43 -4.10 18.09 15.00
N ASN A 44 -4.60 16.94 14.53
CA ASN A 44 -3.74 15.92 13.92
C ASN A 44 -4.52 15.05 12.94
N ARG A 45 -4.41 15.39 11.66
CA ARG A 45 -4.90 14.58 10.55
C ARG A 45 -4.01 13.35 10.40
N PRO A 46 -4.54 12.13 10.18
CA PRO A 46 -3.69 10.98 9.97
C PRO A 46 -2.82 11.16 8.72
N LYS A 47 -1.54 10.85 8.86
CA LYS A 47 -0.51 11.05 7.85
C LYS A 47 -0.40 9.83 6.95
N ILE A 48 -0.62 10.04 5.66
CA ILE A 48 -0.62 8.99 4.64
C ILE A 48 0.61 9.16 3.77
N TYR A 49 1.53 8.21 3.83
CA TYR A 49 2.68 8.18 2.92
C TYR A 49 2.21 7.76 1.52
N MET A 50 2.38 8.64 0.54
CA MET A 50 2.03 8.37 -0.85
C MET A 50 3.24 7.77 -1.56
N ALA A 51 3.16 6.47 -1.86
CA ALA A 51 4.21 5.73 -2.54
C ALA A 51 3.81 5.43 -3.98
N GLY A 52 4.76 5.38 -4.90
CA GLY A 52 4.46 5.12 -6.30
C GLY A 52 5.45 5.70 -7.30
N PRO A 53 5.31 5.33 -8.58
CA PRO A 53 6.13 5.87 -9.67
C PRO A 53 5.77 7.32 -10.05
N ASP A 54 4.90 8.00 -9.29
CA ASP A 54 4.43 9.36 -9.60
C ASP A 54 5.59 10.38 -9.61
N VAL A 55 6.65 10.12 -8.84
CA VAL A 55 7.88 10.92 -8.82
C VAL A 55 8.60 10.96 -10.17
N PHE A 56 8.28 10.04 -11.08
CA PHE A 56 8.84 9.95 -12.43
C PHE A 56 7.94 10.57 -13.50
N LEU A 57 6.79 11.13 -13.12
CA LEU A 57 5.91 11.83 -14.06
C LEU A 57 6.57 13.10 -14.61
N PRO A 58 6.13 13.59 -15.79
CA PRO A 58 6.58 14.89 -16.30
C PRO A 58 6.29 16.07 -15.35
N ASP A 59 5.18 16.01 -14.61
CA ASP A 59 4.81 16.96 -13.57
C ASP A 59 4.46 16.22 -12.26
N PRO A 60 5.49 15.83 -11.48
CA PRO A 60 5.26 15.05 -10.28
C PRO A 60 4.68 15.90 -9.13
N LEU A 61 5.02 17.19 -9.06
CA LEU A 61 4.52 18.10 -8.02
C LEU A 61 3.05 18.45 -8.22
N GLY A 62 2.61 18.68 -9.46
CA GLY A 62 1.20 18.88 -9.77
C GLY A 62 0.36 17.65 -9.46
N MET A 63 0.86 16.45 -9.77
CA MET A 63 0.20 15.20 -9.39
C MET A 63 0.11 15.03 -7.85
N ALA A 64 1.22 15.29 -7.15
CA ALA A 64 1.25 15.24 -5.69
C ALA A 64 0.25 16.20 -5.04
N ALA A 65 0.13 17.43 -5.57
CA ALA A 65 -0.82 18.43 -5.09
C ALA A 65 -2.27 17.94 -5.21
N ARG A 66 -2.66 17.43 -6.39
CA ARG A 66 -4.01 16.87 -6.63
C ARG A 66 -4.34 15.72 -5.68
N LYS A 67 -3.39 14.81 -5.46
CA LYS A 67 -3.58 13.67 -4.53
C LYS A 67 -3.69 14.12 -3.08
N LYS A 68 -2.90 15.12 -2.68
CA LYS A 68 -3.01 15.76 -1.35
C LYS A 68 -4.36 16.44 -1.17
N GLU A 69 -4.91 17.09 -2.19
CA GLU A 69 -6.25 17.70 -2.12
C GLU A 69 -7.35 16.64 -1.90
N ILE A 70 -7.27 15.51 -2.60
CA ILE A 70 -8.20 14.38 -2.42
C ILE A 70 -8.09 13.81 -1.00
N LEU A 71 -6.88 13.48 -0.54
CA LEU A 71 -6.65 13.05 0.85
C LEU A 71 -7.17 14.10 1.83
N ALA A 72 -6.98 15.38 1.50
CA ALA A 72 -7.41 16.49 2.32
C ALA A 72 -8.94 16.57 2.44
N ALA A 73 -9.68 16.26 1.39
CA ALA A 73 -11.14 16.19 1.43
C ALA A 73 -11.66 15.07 2.35
N HIS A 74 -10.86 14.03 2.57
CA HIS A 74 -11.19 12.88 3.42
C HIS A 74 -10.62 12.95 4.84
N GLY A 75 -10.06 14.10 5.27
CA GLY A 75 -9.54 14.26 6.63
C GLY A 75 -8.09 13.78 6.83
N PHE A 76 -7.40 13.36 5.77
CA PHE A 76 -6.01 12.88 5.82
C PHE A 76 -4.98 13.95 5.42
N GLU A 77 -3.75 13.80 5.90
CA GLU A 77 -2.58 14.59 5.46
C GLU A 77 -1.70 13.71 4.56
N GLY A 78 -1.53 14.08 3.28
CA GLY A 78 -0.66 13.34 2.37
C GLY A 78 0.81 13.75 2.52
N LEU A 79 1.69 12.78 2.75
CA LEU A 79 3.15 12.94 2.72
C LEU A 79 3.69 12.45 1.37
N HIS A 80 4.41 13.32 0.66
CA HIS A 80 5.04 12.99 -0.62
C HIS A 80 6.55 12.91 -0.47
N PRO A 81 7.26 12.00 -1.18
CA PRO A 81 8.73 11.92 -1.13
C PRO A 81 9.47 13.23 -1.40
N PHE A 82 8.91 14.12 -2.25
CA PHE A 82 9.47 15.46 -2.52
C PHE A 82 9.20 16.51 -1.44
N ASP A 83 8.48 16.20 -0.37
CA ASP A 83 8.35 17.11 0.78
C ASP A 83 9.65 17.16 1.61
N ASN A 84 10.64 16.33 1.25
CA ASN A 84 11.97 16.31 1.83
C ASN A 84 12.86 17.40 1.24
N GLU A 85 13.43 18.26 2.11
CA GLU A 85 14.48 19.20 1.73
C GLU A 85 15.83 18.47 1.64
N ILE A 86 16.39 18.39 0.43
CA ILE A 86 17.66 17.69 0.16
C ILE A 86 18.80 18.72 0.11
N GLU A 87 19.85 18.49 0.91
CA GLU A 87 21.07 19.29 0.85
C GLU A 87 21.96 18.83 -0.31
N ALA A 88 21.68 19.36 -1.50
CA ALA A 88 22.41 18.98 -2.72
C ALA A 88 23.76 19.71 -2.90
N LYS A 89 23.99 20.81 -2.17
CA LYS A 89 25.17 21.67 -2.40
C LYS A 89 26.45 20.98 -1.91
N GLY A 90 27.30 20.60 -2.86
CA GLY A 90 28.59 19.97 -2.56
C GLY A 90 28.50 18.45 -2.28
N ALA A 91 27.29 17.88 -2.36
CA ALA A 91 27.08 16.45 -2.22
C ALA A 91 27.31 15.71 -3.56
N THR A 92 27.83 14.50 -3.46
CA THR A 92 27.93 13.54 -4.57
C THR A 92 26.55 12.95 -4.90
N PRO A 93 26.35 12.41 -6.12
CA PRO A 93 25.11 11.72 -6.47
C PRO A 93 24.75 10.59 -5.49
N GLN A 94 25.74 9.85 -4.98
CA GLN A 94 25.55 8.76 -4.03
C GLN A 94 25.07 9.27 -2.66
N GLU A 95 25.63 10.38 -2.17
CA GLU A 95 25.19 11.02 -0.94
C GLU A 95 23.75 11.55 -1.07
N ILE A 96 23.40 12.15 -2.20
CA ILE A 96 22.03 12.60 -2.50
C ILE A 96 21.07 11.40 -2.48
N ALA A 97 21.42 10.28 -3.13
CA ALA A 97 20.58 9.08 -3.15
C ALA A 97 20.37 8.51 -1.74
N GLN A 98 21.44 8.47 -0.94
CA GLN A 98 21.39 8.00 0.44
C GLN A 98 20.50 8.90 1.30
N GLN A 99 20.65 10.22 1.17
CA GLN A 99 19.79 11.21 1.85
C GLN A 99 18.31 11.01 1.49
N ILE A 100 17.97 10.91 0.20
CA ILE A 100 16.59 10.67 -0.24
C ILE A 100 16.01 9.42 0.41
N LYS A 101 16.75 8.31 0.34
CA LYS A 101 16.32 7.02 0.90
C LYS A 101 16.11 7.11 2.42
N ASP A 102 17.04 7.75 3.15
CA ASP A 102 16.90 7.88 4.61
C ASP A 102 15.75 8.79 5.02
N MET A 103 15.50 9.86 4.26
CA MET A 103 14.38 10.77 4.49
C MET A 103 13.02 10.11 4.18
N ASN A 104 12.91 9.33 3.09
CA ASN A 104 11.72 8.53 2.81
C ASN A 104 11.46 7.50 3.92
N CYS A 105 12.49 6.79 4.38
CA CYS A 105 12.35 5.87 5.51
C CYS A 105 11.96 6.59 6.81
N SER A 106 12.40 7.84 7.02
CA SER A 106 11.97 8.65 8.16
C SER A 106 10.48 9.04 8.05
N MET A 107 10.02 9.43 6.86
CA MET A 107 8.61 9.70 6.58
C MET A 107 7.73 8.47 6.84
N MET A 108 8.13 7.30 6.34
CA MET A 108 7.43 6.04 6.59
C MET A 108 7.37 5.68 8.08
N ARG A 109 8.41 5.97 8.87
CA ARG A 109 8.37 5.76 10.33
C ARG A 109 7.39 6.66 11.06
N ARG A 110 7.15 7.88 10.58
CA ARG A 110 6.25 8.85 11.23
C ARG A 110 4.83 8.92 10.66
N CYS A 111 4.56 8.29 9.52
CA CYS A 111 3.20 8.25 8.96
C CYS A 111 2.31 7.25 9.71
N ASP A 112 1.00 7.35 9.54
CA ASP A 112 0.02 6.44 10.14
C ASP A 112 -0.32 5.28 9.18
N ALA A 113 -0.18 5.48 7.87
CA ALA A 113 -0.39 4.45 6.85
C ALA A 113 0.38 4.77 5.56
N ILE A 114 0.41 3.81 4.64
CA ILE A 114 0.85 3.99 3.24
C ILE A 114 -0.35 3.82 2.30
N LEU A 115 -0.39 4.65 1.26
CA LEU A 115 -1.23 4.46 0.07
C LEU A 115 -0.32 4.29 -1.14
N ALA A 116 -0.15 3.04 -1.59
CA ALA A 116 0.79 2.65 -2.62
C ALA A 116 0.13 2.57 -4.00
N ASN A 117 0.69 3.28 -4.98
CA ASN A 117 0.41 3.10 -6.39
C ASN A 117 1.15 1.87 -6.91
N LEU A 118 0.43 0.75 -7.08
CA LEU A 118 0.99 -0.50 -7.58
C LEU A 118 0.74 -0.71 -9.08
N THR A 119 0.40 0.36 -9.81
CA THR A 119 0.31 0.31 -11.27
C THR A 119 1.63 -0.21 -11.87
N PRO A 120 1.60 -1.22 -12.77
CA PRO A 120 2.83 -1.81 -13.31
C PRO A 120 3.73 -0.77 -13.97
N PHE A 121 5.01 -0.77 -13.62
CA PHE A 121 5.96 0.26 -14.03
C PHE A 121 7.22 -0.36 -14.63
N ARG A 122 7.45 -0.10 -15.93
CA ARG A 122 8.60 -0.63 -16.71
C ARG A 122 8.71 -2.17 -16.69
N GLY A 123 7.61 -2.87 -16.49
CA GLY A 123 7.52 -4.32 -16.40
C GLY A 123 6.11 -4.77 -16.01
N PRO A 124 5.91 -6.07 -15.75
CA PRO A 124 4.62 -6.62 -15.33
C PRO A 124 4.30 -6.37 -13.84
N SER A 125 5.27 -5.92 -13.06
CA SER A 125 5.15 -5.69 -11.61
C SER A 125 5.15 -4.19 -11.29
N ALA A 126 4.74 -3.84 -10.08
CA ALA A 126 4.86 -2.52 -9.49
C ALA A 126 6.32 -2.00 -9.52
N ASP A 127 6.46 -0.68 -9.32
CA ASP A 127 7.78 -0.07 -9.15
C ASP A 127 8.56 -0.71 -7.99
N VAL A 128 9.84 -1.00 -8.23
CA VAL A 128 10.72 -1.66 -7.25
C VAL A 128 10.97 -0.80 -6.00
N GLY A 129 11.00 0.54 -6.14
CA GLY A 129 11.10 1.45 -5.01
C GLY A 129 9.86 1.37 -4.12
N THR A 130 8.69 1.43 -4.75
CA THR A 130 7.39 1.26 -4.09
C THR A 130 7.25 -0.11 -3.41
N ALA A 131 7.75 -1.19 -4.03
CA ALA A 131 7.76 -2.52 -3.44
C ALA A 131 8.61 -2.59 -2.15
N TYR A 132 9.77 -1.92 -2.14
CA TYR A 132 10.59 -1.76 -0.94
C TYR A 132 9.83 -1.00 0.16
N GLU A 133 9.16 0.10 -0.20
CA GLU A 133 8.39 0.92 0.73
C GLU A 133 7.21 0.15 1.35
N VAL A 134 6.49 -0.66 0.56
CA VAL A 134 5.46 -1.58 1.04
C VAL A 134 6.03 -2.59 2.04
N GLY A 135 7.13 -3.26 1.69
CA GLY A 135 7.78 -4.22 2.59
C GLY A 135 8.29 -3.57 3.89
N PHE A 136 8.78 -2.33 3.80
CA PHE A 136 9.21 -1.56 4.97
C PHE A 136 8.03 -1.22 5.89
N MET A 137 6.88 -0.83 5.32
CA MET A 137 5.66 -0.54 6.07
C MET A 137 5.06 -1.79 6.71
N ASP A 138 5.12 -2.93 6.02
CA ASP A 138 4.67 -4.23 6.53
C ASP A 138 5.49 -4.67 7.74
N ALA A 139 6.81 -4.54 7.66
CA ALA A 139 7.72 -4.80 8.78
C ALA A 139 7.48 -3.90 10.01
N LEU A 140 6.90 -2.70 9.80
CA LEU A 140 6.50 -1.79 10.87
C LEU A 140 5.08 -2.06 11.41
N ASN A 141 4.38 -3.07 10.90
CA ASN A 141 2.96 -3.36 11.20
C ASN A 141 2.04 -2.16 10.95
N LYS A 142 2.31 -1.38 9.90
CA LYS A 142 1.48 -0.22 9.55
C LYS A 142 0.42 -0.58 8.50
N PRO A 143 -0.74 0.10 8.52
CA PRO A 143 -1.75 -0.07 7.49
C PRO A 143 -1.23 0.16 6.08
N ILE A 144 -1.47 -0.82 5.20
CA ILE A 144 -1.09 -0.79 3.79
C ILE A 144 -2.34 -0.78 2.92
N TYR A 145 -2.56 0.35 2.28
CA TYR A 145 -3.57 0.55 1.25
C TYR A 145 -2.89 0.65 -0.11
N ALA A 146 -3.56 0.19 -1.15
CA ALA A 146 -3.01 0.24 -2.49
C ALA A 146 -4.08 0.47 -3.54
N TYR A 147 -3.63 0.95 -4.70
CA TYR A 147 -4.45 1.03 -5.90
C TYR A 147 -3.62 0.71 -7.15
N SER A 148 -4.31 0.37 -8.24
CA SER A 148 -3.71 0.23 -9.56
C SER A 148 -4.69 0.65 -10.65
N ASN A 149 -4.15 1.30 -11.68
CA ASN A 149 -4.87 1.70 -12.89
C ASN A 149 -4.88 0.62 -13.99
N VAL A 150 -4.49 -0.60 -13.62
CA VAL A 150 -4.54 -1.84 -14.41
C VAL A 150 -5.26 -2.90 -13.57
N ASP A 151 -6.20 -3.64 -14.15
CA ASP A 151 -7.05 -4.62 -13.47
C ASP A 151 -6.65 -6.09 -13.73
N ASP A 152 -5.81 -6.34 -14.73
CA ASP A 152 -5.25 -7.66 -15.00
C ASP A 152 -4.50 -8.22 -13.77
N ASP A 153 -4.65 -9.52 -13.50
CA ASP A 153 -3.85 -10.21 -12.49
C ASP A 153 -2.37 -10.34 -12.90
N PHE A 154 -1.51 -10.64 -11.92
CA PHE A 154 -0.07 -10.72 -12.15
C PHE A 154 0.31 -11.74 -13.23
N PHE A 155 -0.36 -12.89 -13.25
CA PHE A 155 -0.06 -13.98 -14.17
C PHE A 155 -0.34 -13.57 -15.63
N LYS A 156 -1.47 -12.91 -15.89
CA LYS A 156 -1.79 -12.34 -17.21
C LYS A 156 -0.74 -11.34 -17.65
N ARG A 157 -0.30 -10.44 -16.75
CA ARG A 157 0.72 -9.44 -17.08
C ARG A 157 2.08 -10.06 -17.37
N VAL A 158 2.52 -11.03 -16.58
CA VAL A 158 3.76 -11.78 -16.84
C VAL A 158 3.68 -12.54 -18.16
N THR A 159 2.53 -13.15 -18.46
CA THR A 159 2.28 -13.85 -19.73
C THR A 159 2.42 -12.90 -20.92
N ALA A 160 1.74 -11.74 -20.86
CA ALA A 160 1.82 -10.73 -21.91
C ALA A 160 3.24 -10.17 -22.07
N TYR A 161 3.95 -9.92 -20.97
CA TYR A 161 5.33 -9.43 -20.97
C TYR A 161 6.30 -10.41 -21.65
N ASN A 162 6.02 -11.71 -21.56
CA ASN A 162 6.77 -12.77 -22.24
C ASN A 162 6.22 -13.10 -23.65
N GLY A 163 5.48 -12.19 -24.28
CA GLY A 163 4.92 -12.37 -25.62
C GLY A 163 3.88 -13.50 -25.72
N GLY A 164 3.23 -13.84 -24.60
CA GLY A 164 2.30 -14.97 -24.50
C GLY A 164 2.97 -16.34 -24.29
N GLY A 165 4.30 -16.39 -24.24
CA GLY A 165 5.09 -17.63 -24.35
C GLY A 165 5.27 -18.45 -23.08
N LEU A 166 4.37 -18.38 -22.08
CA LEU A 166 4.50 -19.24 -20.90
C LEU A 166 4.07 -20.67 -21.23
N ILE A 167 4.92 -21.64 -20.87
CA ILE A 167 4.69 -23.06 -21.12
C ILE A 167 4.27 -23.73 -19.81
N ARG A 168 3.23 -24.57 -19.86
CA ARG A 168 2.81 -25.37 -18.72
C ARG A 168 3.82 -26.50 -18.47
N ASP A 169 4.33 -26.59 -17.25
CA ASP A 169 5.21 -27.65 -16.77
C ASP A 169 4.67 -28.21 -15.45
N GLY A 170 3.89 -29.29 -15.53
CA GLY A 170 3.15 -29.85 -14.40
C GLY A 170 2.20 -28.82 -13.77
N ALA A 171 2.42 -28.51 -12.49
CA ALA A 171 1.65 -27.50 -11.76
C ALA A 171 2.11 -26.06 -12.04
N ALA A 172 3.32 -25.86 -12.58
CA ALA A 172 3.90 -24.55 -12.82
C ALA A 172 3.67 -24.05 -14.25
N TRP A 173 3.80 -22.75 -14.42
CA TRP A 173 3.97 -22.10 -15.72
C TRP A 173 5.38 -21.53 -15.77
N ARG A 174 6.09 -21.74 -16.88
CA ARG A 174 7.49 -21.31 -17.02
C ARG A 174 7.69 -20.45 -18.24
N ASP A 175 8.60 -19.49 -18.12
CA ASP A 175 9.08 -18.69 -19.25
C ASP A 175 10.17 -19.43 -20.07
N ALA A 176 10.70 -18.75 -21.09
CA ALA A 176 11.76 -19.27 -21.93
C ALA A 176 13.07 -19.56 -21.17
N GLN A 177 13.25 -18.96 -19.98
CA GLN A 177 14.41 -19.17 -19.10
C GLN A 177 14.15 -20.27 -18.05
N GLN A 178 13.01 -20.97 -18.15
CA GLN A 178 12.57 -22.00 -17.19
C GLN A 178 12.22 -21.46 -15.79
N MET A 179 12.02 -20.15 -15.65
CA MET A 179 11.63 -19.53 -14.39
C MET A 179 10.11 -19.65 -14.22
N SER A 180 9.66 -19.99 -13.01
CA SER A 180 8.23 -20.14 -12.73
C SER A 180 7.54 -18.79 -12.61
N ALA A 181 6.38 -18.66 -13.26
CA ALA A 181 5.46 -17.54 -13.09
C ALA A 181 4.42 -17.86 -12.00
N GLU A 182 4.26 -16.93 -11.05
CA GLU A 182 3.22 -17.03 -10.02
C GLU A 182 1.82 -16.96 -10.64
N ASN A 183 0.93 -17.84 -10.21
CA ASN A 183 -0.46 -17.89 -10.67
C ASN A 183 -1.41 -18.11 -9.49
N PHE A 184 -1.37 -17.17 -8.55
CA PHE A 184 -2.22 -17.19 -7.35
C PHE A 184 -3.51 -16.36 -7.51
N GLY A 185 -3.74 -15.78 -8.69
CA GLY A 185 -4.84 -14.83 -8.90
C GLY A 185 -4.67 -13.51 -8.14
N LEU A 186 -3.45 -13.23 -7.65
CA LEU A 186 -3.13 -11.97 -6.98
C LEU A 186 -2.81 -10.88 -7.99
N PHE A 187 -2.99 -9.64 -7.56
CA PHE A 187 -2.72 -8.49 -8.40
C PHE A 187 -1.24 -8.36 -8.78
N ASP A 188 -0.31 -8.62 -7.87
CA ASP A 188 1.15 -8.62 -8.14
C ASP A 188 1.79 -9.82 -7.44
N ASN A 189 3.13 -9.86 -7.39
CA ASN A 189 3.89 -10.84 -6.62
C ASN A 189 3.27 -11.09 -5.24
N LEU A 190 3.28 -12.35 -4.79
CA LEU A 190 2.66 -12.78 -3.55
C LEU A 190 3.04 -11.92 -2.33
N MET A 191 4.28 -11.41 -2.26
CA MET A 191 4.72 -10.59 -1.13
C MET A 191 3.97 -9.26 -1.08
N LEU A 192 3.71 -8.64 -2.24
CA LEU A 192 2.90 -7.42 -2.31
C LEU A 192 1.43 -7.71 -2.14
N GLY A 193 0.92 -8.75 -2.81
CA GLY A 193 -0.51 -9.11 -2.76
C GLY A 193 -0.99 -9.45 -1.34
N CYS A 194 -0.15 -10.13 -0.55
CA CYS A 194 -0.49 -10.54 0.81
C CYS A 194 -0.26 -9.45 1.88
N ALA A 195 0.49 -8.39 1.57
CA ALA A 195 0.77 -7.30 2.51
C ALA A 195 -0.40 -6.31 2.68
N LEU A 196 -1.38 -6.33 1.77
CA LEU A 196 -2.47 -5.34 1.73
C LEU A 196 -3.54 -5.61 2.79
N TRP A 197 -3.92 -4.59 3.56
CA TRP A 197 -4.87 -4.76 4.67
C TRP A 197 -6.34 -4.87 4.23
N GLN A 198 -6.71 -4.21 3.13
CA GLN A 198 -8.09 -4.19 2.61
C GLN A 198 -8.14 -4.61 1.12
N GLY A 199 -7.11 -5.30 0.62
CA GLY A 199 -6.95 -5.55 -0.81
C GLY A 199 -6.51 -4.30 -1.57
N ILE A 200 -6.80 -4.27 -2.88
CA ILE A 200 -6.37 -3.21 -3.80
C ILE A 200 -7.57 -2.61 -4.53
N ALA A 201 -7.60 -1.27 -4.67
CA ALA A 201 -8.57 -0.61 -5.54
C ALA A 201 -8.09 -0.65 -6.99
N LEU A 202 -8.93 -1.15 -7.89
CA LEU A 202 -8.60 -1.29 -9.31
C LEU A 202 -9.58 -0.47 -10.15
N ALA A 203 -9.07 0.26 -11.12
CA ALA A 203 -9.87 0.78 -12.22
C ALA A 203 -9.16 0.54 -13.55
N LEU A 204 -9.94 0.13 -14.55
CA LEU A 204 -9.46 0.06 -15.92
C LEU A 204 -9.36 1.48 -16.47
N THR A 205 -8.15 1.86 -16.91
CA THR A 205 -7.88 3.18 -17.48
C THR A 205 -7.32 3.04 -18.89
N SER A 206 -7.40 4.10 -19.68
CA SER A 206 -6.74 4.11 -20.99
C SER A 206 -5.23 4.01 -20.83
N GLU A 207 -4.53 3.39 -21.78
CA GLU A 207 -3.07 3.30 -21.76
C GLU A 207 -2.39 4.67 -21.64
N GLN A 208 -2.99 5.70 -22.24
CA GLN A 208 -2.50 7.07 -22.22
C GLN A 208 -2.57 7.70 -20.83
N GLU A 209 -3.55 7.28 -20.01
CA GLU A 209 -3.82 7.85 -18.68
C GLU A 209 -3.38 6.92 -17.55
N ARG A 210 -2.73 5.79 -17.88
CA ARG A 210 -2.33 4.74 -16.92
C ARG A 210 -1.69 5.29 -15.64
N TYR A 211 -0.86 6.32 -15.73
CA TYR A 211 -0.19 6.91 -14.55
C TYR A 211 -0.79 8.22 -14.05
N THR A 212 -1.80 8.78 -14.75
CA THR A 212 -2.36 10.10 -14.47
C THR A 212 -3.83 10.08 -14.08
N ALA A 213 -4.55 8.99 -14.37
CA ALA A 213 -5.92 8.77 -13.91
C ALA A 213 -5.97 8.66 -12.39
N LEU A 214 -6.99 9.30 -11.79
CA LEU A 214 -7.17 9.38 -10.34
C LEU A 214 -8.30 8.49 -9.81
N ASP A 215 -9.10 7.85 -10.67
CA ASP A 215 -10.27 7.07 -10.26
C ASP A 215 -9.94 5.97 -9.24
N SER A 216 -8.89 5.17 -9.49
CA SER A 216 -8.42 4.13 -8.56
C SER A 216 -7.87 4.72 -7.26
N PHE A 217 -7.22 5.89 -7.35
CA PHE A 217 -6.70 6.60 -6.19
C PHE A 217 -7.85 7.10 -5.30
N GLU A 218 -8.86 7.75 -5.88
CA GLU A 218 -10.07 8.20 -5.18
C GLU A 218 -10.83 7.03 -4.55
N ALA A 219 -10.99 5.91 -5.28
CA ALA A 219 -11.61 4.70 -4.76
C ALA A 219 -10.84 4.14 -3.55
N ALA A 220 -9.51 4.09 -3.60
CA ALA A 220 -8.70 3.65 -2.47
C ALA A 220 -8.79 4.58 -1.27
N VAL A 221 -8.78 5.91 -1.48
CA VAL A 221 -8.95 6.89 -0.40
C VAL A 221 -10.33 6.76 0.25
N SER A 222 -11.38 6.55 -0.54
CA SER A 222 -12.75 6.34 -0.04
C SER A 222 -12.88 5.05 0.79
N ALA A 223 -12.29 3.95 0.31
CA ALA A 223 -12.24 2.68 1.06
C ALA A 223 -11.46 2.84 2.36
N MET A 224 -10.28 3.47 2.31
CA MET A 224 -9.46 3.78 3.48
C MET A 224 -10.23 4.62 4.50
N ALA A 225 -10.89 5.70 4.07
CA ALA A 225 -11.71 6.56 4.94
C ALA A 225 -12.82 5.77 5.65
N SER A 226 -13.48 4.86 4.93
CA SER A 226 -14.56 4.03 5.45
C SER A 226 -14.09 3.01 6.50
N GLY A 227 -12.84 2.52 6.37
CA GLY A 227 -12.21 1.65 7.35
C GLY A 227 -11.65 2.40 8.56
N TRP A 228 -11.12 3.61 8.35
CA TRP A 228 -10.43 4.40 9.37
C TRP A 228 -11.32 4.82 10.54
N CYS A 229 -12.60 5.10 10.31
CA CYS A 229 -13.54 5.49 11.37
C CYS A 229 -13.98 4.33 12.29
N LYS A 230 -13.59 3.08 11.99
CA LYS A 230 -14.04 1.88 12.73
C LYS A 230 -12.97 1.26 13.64
N SER A 231 -11.74 1.78 13.61
CA SER A 231 -10.60 1.39 14.45
C SER A 231 -10.39 2.36 15.59
#